data_AF-A0A353HVB1-F1
#
_entry.id   AF-A0A353HVB1-F1
#
_cell.length_a   1.000
_cell.length_b   1.000
_cell.length_c   1.000
_cell.angle_alpha   90.00
_cell.angle_beta   90.00
_cell.angle_gamma   90.00
#
_symmetry.space_group_name_H-M   'P 1'
#
loop_
_entity.id
_entity.type
_entity.pdbx_description
1 polymer ?
#
loop_
_entity_poly.entity_id
_entity_poly.type
_entity_poly.pdbx_seq_one_letter_code
_entity_poly.pdbx_strand_id
1 'polypeptide(L)'
;MKHENQGWTLEPGALTLADLRAVWADHFTIALSASAAAPIAASAALVDDIVAKGDPAYGINTGFGILAKAHIPNEQLAQLQRNLILSHAVGTGELIADNVVRLILLTKIGSLARGYSGVRPLIIDTLIALYNAGIMPAIPSQGSVGASGDLAPLAHMTLAILGVGPVRVRGEIVDAAEALRAAGIEPVTLAA
;
A
#
# COMPACT_ATOMS: atom_id res chain seq x y z
N MET A 1 13.01 -23.33 21.16
CA MET A 1 12.34 -23.78 19.92
C MET A 1 12.68 -22.78 18.84
N LYS A 2 13.42 -23.18 17.81
CA LYS A 2 13.78 -22.32 16.67
C LYS A 2 12.54 -22.24 15.78
N HIS A 3 11.85 -21.10 15.76
CA HIS A 3 10.86 -20.84 14.74
C HIS A 3 11.63 -20.46 13.47
N GLU A 4 11.95 -21.46 12.66
CA GLU A 4 12.38 -21.21 11.28
C GLU A 4 11.24 -20.46 10.59
N ASN A 5 11.60 -19.32 10.02
CA ASN A 5 10.75 -18.35 9.36
C ASN A 5 10.10 -19.02 8.14
N GLN A 6 9.01 -19.77 8.33
CA GLN A 6 8.26 -20.38 7.24
C GLN A 6 7.54 -19.27 6.48
N GLY A 7 8.10 -18.90 5.32
CA GLY A 7 7.47 -17.94 4.43
C GLY A 7 6.12 -18.46 3.95
N TRP A 8 5.06 -17.69 4.17
CA TRP A 8 3.73 -18.02 3.69
C TRP A 8 3.53 -17.50 2.26
N THR A 9 3.07 -18.37 1.36
CA THR A 9 2.70 -17.95 0.01
C THR A 9 1.26 -17.45 0.00
N LEU A 10 1.10 -16.17 -0.32
CA LEU A 10 -0.19 -15.50 -0.43
C LEU A 10 -0.79 -15.75 -1.81
N GLU A 11 -1.90 -16.50 -1.84
CA GLU A 11 -2.77 -16.66 -3.01
C GLU A 11 -3.81 -15.53 -3.05
N PRO A 12 -3.76 -14.62 -4.04
CA PRO A 12 -4.68 -13.48 -4.07
C PRO A 12 -6.15 -13.90 -4.14
N GLY A 13 -6.97 -13.34 -3.26
CA GLY A 13 -8.41 -13.67 -3.18
C GLY A 13 -8.76 -14.96 -2.44
N ALA A 14 -7.76 -15.69 -1.89
CA ALA A 14 -7.98 -16.93 -1.14
C ALA A 14 -7.76 -16.80 0.38
N LEU A 15 -7.54 -15.58 0.89
CA LEU A 15 -7.37 -15.31 2.33
C LEU A 15 -8.60 -15.75 3.13
N THR A 16 -8.39 -16.61 4.13
CA THR A 16 -9.44 -17.04 5.06
C THR A 16 -9.37 -16.27 6.38
N LEU A 17 -10.46 -16.28 7.15
CA LEU A 17 -10.47 -15.71 8.51
C LEU A 17 -9.49 -16.43 9.45
N ALA A 18 -9.18 -17.70 9.20
CA ALA A 18 -8.17 -18.44 9.97
C ALA A 18 -6.77 -17.89 9.70
N ASP A 19 -6.46 -17.57 8.44
CA ASP A 19 -5.19 -16.95 8.07
C ASP A 19 -5.05 -15.56 8.69
N LEU A 20 -6.10 -14.75 8.63
CA LEU A 20 -6.12 -13.43 9.27
C LEU A 20 -5.91 -13.55 10.80
N ARG A 21 -6.50 -14.55 11.44
CA ARG A 21 -6.30 -14.80 12.87
C ARG A 21 -4.85 -15.21 13.16
N ALA A 22 -4.22 -16.01 12.31
CA ALA A 22 -2.82 -16.40 12.48
C ALA A 22 -1.88 -15.18 12.39
N VAL A 23 -2.09 -14.32 11.39
CA VAL A 23 -1.31 -13.09 11.17
C VAL A 23 -1.55 -12.04 12.26
N TRP A 24 -2.76 -12.00 12.81
CA TRP A 24 -3.07 -11.14 13.96
C TRP A 24 -2.30 -11.60 15.21
N ALA A 25 -2.16 -12.91 15.40
CA ALA A 25 -1.50 -13.50 16.56
C ALA A 25 0.03 -13.40 16.48
N ASP A 26 0.62 -13.56 15.29
CA ASP A 26 2.07 -13.57 15.12
C ASP A 26 2.51 -13.04 13.75
N HIS A 27 3.78 -12.64 13.64
CA HIS A 27 4.38 -12.13 12.42
C HIS A 27 5.09 -13.25 11.64
N PHE A 28 4.65 -13.48 10.41
CA PHE A 28 5.33 -14.38 9.46
C PHE A 28 5.64 -13.61 8.19
N THR A 29 6.78 -13.90 7.56
CA THR A 29 7.09 -13.34 6.24
C THR A 29 6.17 -13.93 5.17
N ILE A 30 5.81 -13.11 4.18
CA ILE A 30 4.98 -13.50 3.05
C ILE A 30 5.73 -13.38 1.72
N ALA A 31 5.33 -14.20 0.76
CA ALA A 31 5.65 -14.05 -0.66
C ALA A 31 4.35 -14.16 -1.46
N LEU A 32 4.30 -13.55 -2.65
CA LEU A 32 3.16 -13.74 -3.54
C LEU A 32 3.28 -15.04 -4.34
N SER A 33 2.13 -15.67 -4.59
CA SER A 33 2.06 -16.75 -5.56
C SER A 33 2.53 -16.28 -6.94
N ALA A 34 3.30 -17.12 -7.63
CA ALA A 34 3.77 -16.84 -8.99
C ALA A 34 2.60 -16.62 -9.97
N SER A 35 1.41 -17.18 -9.67
CA SER A 35 0.18 -16.99 -10.44
C SER A 35 -0.28 -15.52 -10.49
N ALA A 36 0.08 -14.70 -9.50
CA ALA A 36 -0.33 -13.31 -9.38
C ALA A 36 0.39 -12.37 -10.37
N ALA A 37 1.60 -12.75 -10.81
CA ALA A 37 2.48 -11.86 -11.57
C ALA A 37 1.86 -11.39 -12.90
N ALA A 38 1.31 -12.31 -13.68
CA ALA A 38 0.74 -11.98 -15.00
C ALA A 38 -0.50 -11.08 -14.91
N PRO A 39 -1.51 -11.35 -14.05
CA PRO A 39 -2.63 -10.43 -13.84
C PRO A 39 -2.22 -9.02 -13.40
N ILE A 40 -1.28 -8.91 -12.47
CA ILE A 40 -0.78 -7.60 -12.00
C ILE A 40 -0.16 -6.83 -13.16
N ALA A 41 0.78 -7.45 -13.87
CA ALA A 41 1.48 -6.81 -15.00
C ALA A 41 0.51 -6.40 -16.12
N ALA A 42 -0.46 -7.25 -16.46
CA ALA A 42 -1.47 -6.92 -17.46
C ALA A 42 -2.34 -5.71 -17.05
N SER A 43 -2.72 -5.63 -15.77
CA SER A 43 -3.51 -4.50 -15.26
C SER A 43 -2.73 -3.19 -15.27
N ALA A 44 -1.45 -3.21 -14.95
CA ALA A 44 -0.58 -2.04 -14.99
C ALA A 44 -0.36 -1.55 -16.44
N ALA A 45 -0.09 -2.47 -17.36
CA ALA A 45 0.07 -2.14 -18.78
C ALA A 45 -1.19 -1.50 -19.38
N LEU A 46 -2.38 -1.92 -18.93
CA LEU A 46 -3.64 -1.28 -19.35
C LEU A 46 -3.73 0.19 -18.89
N VAL A 47 -3.25 0.52 -17.69
CA VAL A 47 -3.19 1.91 -17.22
C VAL A 47 -2.20 2.71 -18.05
N ASP A 48 -1.02 2.16 -18.34
CA ASP A 48 -0.02 2.79 -19.21
C ASP A 48 -0.61 3.10 -20.61
N ASP A 49 -1.36 2.16 -21.19
CA ASP A 49 -2.06 2.34 -22.47
C ASP A 49 -3.12 3.45 -22.41
N ILE A 50 -3.86 3.57 -21.31
CA ILE A 50 -4.85 4.65 -21.11
C ILE A 50 -4.15 6.01 -21.02
N VAL A 51 -3.07 6.10 -20.24
CA VAL A 51 -2.27 7.32 -20.10
C VAL A 51 -1.67 7.73 -21.45
N ALA A 52 -1.18 6.76 -22.23
CA ALA A 52 -0.60 6.99 -23.55
C ALA A 52 -1.64 7.47 -24.59
N LYS A 53 -2.89 6.99 -24.50
CA LYS A 53 -3.99 7.45 -25.37
C LYS A 53 -4.43 8.88 -25.06
N GLY A 54 -4.30 9.32 -23.81
CA GLY A 54 -4.64 10.69 -23.38
C GLY A 54 -6.12 10.95 -23.12
N ASP A 55 -7.00 9.98 -23.37
CA ASP A 55 -8.43 10.10 -23.04
C ASP A 55 -8.62 10.26 -21.52
N PRO A 56 -9.51 11.15 -21.05
CA PRO A 56 -9.77 11.32 -19.62
C PRO A 56 -10.29 10.03 -18.96
N ALA A 57 -9.56 9.53 -17.98
CA ALA A 57 -9.91 8.38 -17.16
C ALA A 57 -9.77 8.74 -15.67
N TYR A 58 -10.88 8.57 -14.93
CA TYR A 58 -10.99 9.01 -13.54
C TYR A 58 -9.88 8.42 -12.65
N GLY A 59 -9.12 9.29 -11.99
CA GLY A 59 -8.05 8.90 -11.06
C GLY A 59 -6.76 8.41 -11.72
N ILE A 60 -6.73 8.31 -13.05
CA ILE A 60 -5.54 7.96 -13.84
C ILE A 60 -4.89 9.25 -14.37
N ASN A 61 -5.62 10.03 -15.18
CA ASN A 61 -5.15 11.31 -15.75
C ASN A 61 -6.15 12.46 -15.55
N THR A 62 -7.04 12.32 -14.56
CA THR A 62 -7.91 13.39 -14.08
C THR A 62 -7.66 13.69 -12.60
N GLY A 63 -8.18 14.81 -12.11
CA GLY A 63 -8.29 15.04 -10.66
C GLY A 63 -9.28 14.10 -9.96
N PHE A 64 -9.44 14.30 -8.65
CA PHE A 64 -10.31 13.51 -7.77
C PHE A 64 -11.47 14.34 -7.21
N GLY A 65 -12.60 13.71 -6.87
CA GLY A 65 -13.76 14.39 -6.28
C GLY A 65 -14.30 15.50 -7.17
N ILE A 66 -14.32 16.75 -6.69
CA ILE A 66 -14.78 17.91 -7.47
C ILE A 66 -13.95 18.15 -8.75
N LEU A 67 -12.71 17.66 -8.78
CA LEU A 67 -11.79 17.79 -9.92
C LEU A 67 -11.83 16.58 -10.86
N ALA A 68 -12.81 15.67 -10.74
CA ALA A 68 -12.93 14.47 -11.56
C ALA A 68 -12.94 14.71 -13.09
N LYS A 69 -13.28 15.93 -13.52
CA LYS A 69 -13.33 16.34 -14.94
C LYS A 69 -12.12 17.14 -15.40
N ALA A 70 -11.21 17.51 -14.49
CA ALA A 70 -10.02 18.26 -14.84
C ALA A 70 -8.94 17.29 -15.33
N HIS A 71 -8.57 17.38 -16.60
CA HIS A 71 -7.44 16.64 -17.16
C HIS A 71 -6.13 17.16 -16.60
N ILE A 72 -5.23 16.25 -16.22
CA ILE A 72 -3.93 16.56 -15.62
C ILE A 72 -2.84 16.11 -16.59
N PRO A 73 -1.88 17.00 -16.96
CA PRO A 73 -0.78 16.64 -17.83
C PRO A 73 0.07 15.50 -17.25
N ASN A 74 0.60 14.64 -18.13
CA ASN A 74 1.33 13.43 -17.74
C ASN A 74 2.53 13.73 -16.83
N GLU A 75 3.25 14.83 -17.06
CA GLU A 75 4.38 15.28 -16.26
C GLU A 75 4.01 15.70 -14.82
N GLN A 76 2.72 15.96 -14.56
CA GLN A 76 2.22 16.31 -13.22
C GLN A 76 1.63 15.12 -12.47
N LEU A 77 1.44 13.96 -13.10
CA LEU A 77 0.75 12.82 -12.47
C LEU A 77 1.49 12.32 -11.23
N ALA A 78 2.81 12.17 -11.26
CA ALA A 78 3.57 11.74 -10.08
C ALA A 78 3.39 12.71 -8.89
N GLN A 79 3.41 14.02 -9.16
CA GLN A 79 3.20 15.05 -8.15
C GLN A 79 1.77 15.03 -7.63
N LEU A 80 0.78 14.84 -8.51
CA LEU A 80 -0.63 14.69 -8.14
C LEU A 80 -0.81 13.53 -7.16
N GLN A 81 -0.27 12.35 -7.47
CA GLN A 81 -0.39 11.17 -6.61
C GLN A 81 0.28 11.40 -5.25
N ARG A 82 1.47 12.01 -5.22
CA ARG A 82 2.12 12.38 -3.96
C ARG A 82 1.27 13.35 -3.13
N ASN A 83 0.73 14.39 -3.76
CA ASN A 83 -0.11 15.37 -3.08
C ASN A 83 -1.42 14.76 -2.59
N LEU A 84 -2.00 13.82 -3.33
CA LEU A 84 -3.19 13.08 -2.93
C LEU A 84 -2.94 12.35 -1.62
N ILE A 85 -1.87 11.55 -1.55
CA ILE A 85 -1.53 10.81 -0.33
C ILE A 85 -1.27 11.77 0.84
N LEU A 86 -0.48 12.83 0.65
CA LEU A 86 -0.20 13.81 1.70
C LEU A 86 -1.46 14.50 2.24
N SER A 87 -2.35 14.94 1.33
CA SER A 87 -3.59 15.63 1.69
C SER A 87 -4.65 14.72 2.32
N HIS A 88 -4.59 13.41 2.08
CA HIS A 88 -5.54 12.44 2.64
C HIS A 88 -5.05 11.80 3.93
N ALA A 89 -3.77 11.95 4.29
CA ALA A 89 -3.20 11.46 5.56
C ALA A 89 -3.62 12.33 6.77
N VAL A 90 -4.92 12.47 6.97
CA VAL A 90 -5.54 13.36 7.96
C VAL A 90 -6.16 12.61 9.16
N GLY A 91 -5.82 11.33 9.32
CA GLY A 91 -6.25 10.54 10.48
C GLY A 91 -5.76 11.14 11.81
N THR A 92 -6.50 10.92 12.88
CA THR A 92 -6.22 11.40 14.23
C THR A 92 -6.46 10.32 15.29
N GLY A 93 -6.20 10.64 16.56
CA GLY A 93 -6.38 9.74 17.69
C GLY A 93 -5.19 8.80 17.93
N GLU A 94 -5.40 7.81 18.78
CA GLU A 94 -4.36 6.83 19.13
C GLU A 94 -3.94 6.01 17.90
N LEU A 95 -2.67 5.59 17.88
CA LEU A 95 -2.16 4.75 16.80
C LEU A 95 -2.75 3.34 16.91
N ILE A 96 -3.20 2.81 15.77
CA ILE A 96 -3.68 1.43 15.63
C ILE A 96 -2.56 0.46 16.01
N ALA A 97 -2.87 -0.56 16.81
CA ALA A 97 -1.90 -1.57 17.24
C ALA A 97 -1.26 -2.32 16.05
N ASP A 98 0.02 -2.73 16.21
CA ASP A 98 0.83 -3.32 15.12
C ASP A 98 0.22 -4.58 14.51
N ASN A 99 -0.44 -5.41 15.32
CA ASN A 99 -1.15 -6.60 14.81
C ASN A 99 -2.30 -6.24 13.86
N VAL A 100 -2.99 -5.12 14.09
CA VAL A 100 -4.05 -4.64 13.18
C VAL A 100 -3.43 -3.97 11.95
N VAL A 101 -2.36 -3.19 12.11
CA VAL A 101 -1.63 -2.61 10.96
C VAL A 101 -1.07 -3.70 10.04
N ARG A 102 -0.59 -4.81 10.61
CA ARG A 102 -0.17 -6.01 9.86
C ARG A 102 -1.28 -6.57 8.99
N LEU A 103 -2.52 -6.63 9.50
CA LEU A 103 -3.68 -7.04 8.72
C LEU A 103 -4.06 -6.03 7.63
N ILE A 104 -3.94 -4.72 7.90
CA ILE A 104 -4.17 -3.67 6.89
C ILE A 104 -3.21 -3.86 5.71
N LEU A 105 -1.91 -4.04 5.99
CA LEU A 105 -0.91 -4.32 4.97
C LEU A 105 -1.21 -5.61 4.21
N LEU A 106 -1.42 -6.72 4.91
CA LEU A 106 -1.70 -8.03 4.28
C LEU A 106 -2.92 -7.98 3.36
N THR A 107 -4.04 -7.42 3.84
CA THR A 107 -5.27 -7.34 3.07
C THR A 107 -5.15 -6.38 1.89
N LYS A 108 -4.39 -5.28 2.04
CA LYS A 108 -4.07 -4.40 0.91
C LYS A 108 -3.23 -5.10 -0.14
N ILE A 109 -2.16 -5.78 0.26
CA ILE A 109 -1.29 -6.56 -0.64
C ILE A 109 -2.13 -7.60 -1.38
N GLY A 110 -2.91 -8.42 -0.65
CA GLY A 110 -3.77 -9.45 -1.24
C GLY A 110 -4.85 -8.89 -2.16
N SER A 111 -5.37 -7.69 -1.88
CA SER A 111 -6.34 -7.01 -2.73
C SER A 111 -5.72 -6.52 -4.05
N LEU A 112 -4.57 -5.83 -3.98
CA LEU A 112 -3.84 -5.33 -5.15
C LEU A 112 -3.36 -6.48 -6.04
N ALA A 113 -2.89 -7.56 -5.43
CA ALA A 113 -2.34 -8.72 -6.13
C ALA A 113 -3.37 -9.51 -6.96
N ARG A 114 -4.67 -9.19 -6.86
CA ARG A 114 -5.70 -9.77 -7.73
C ARG A 114 -5.62 -9.28 -9.18
N GLY A 115 -4.86 -8.23 -9.47
CA GLY A 115 -4.65 -7.73 -10.84
C GLY A 115 -5.82 -6.92 -11.40
N TYR A 116 -6.57 -6.21 -10.54
CA TYR A 116 -7.67 -5.32 -10.97
C TYR A 116 -7.45 -3.85 -10.61
N SER A 117 -6.29 -3.52 -10.01
CA SER A 117 -6.05 -2.19 -9.45
C SER A 117 -5.15 -1.31 -10.32
N GLY A 118 -4.54 -1.85 -11.38
CA GLY A 118 -3.66 -1.09 -12.27
C GLY A 118 -2.34 -0.64 -11.64
N VAL A 119 -2.04 -1.05 -10.41
CA VAL A 119 -0.81 -0.68 -9.73
C VAL A 119 0.39 -1.40 -10.32
N ARG A 120 1.53 -0.72 -10.40
CA ARG A 120 2.81 -1.33 -10.79
C ARG A 120 3.21 -2.43 -9.80
N PRO A 121 3.79 -3.55 -10.27
CA PRO A 121 4.30 -4.63 -9.40
C PRO A 121 5.20 -4.12 -8.27
N LEU A 122 6.06 -3.13 -8.55
CA LEU A 122 6.94 -2.47 -7.58
C LEU A 122 6.22 -2.01 -6.30
N ILE A 123 4.98 -1.52 -6.40
CA ILE A 123 4.21 -1.05 -5.24
C ILE A 123 3.89 -2.22 -4.31
N ILE A 124 3.47 -3.35 -4.89
CA ILE A 124 3.12 -4.55 -4.13
C ILE A 124 4.39 -5.17 -3.53
N ASP A 125 5.47 -5.24 -4.30
CA ASP A 125 6.77 -5.74 -3.84
C ASP A 125 7.32 -4.90 -2.66
N THR A 126 7.19 -3.58 -2.73
CA THR A 126 7.61 -2.67 -1.65
C THR A 126 6.76 -2.85 -0.40
N LEU A 127 5.44 -3.01 -0.54
CA LEU A 127 4.55 -3.30 0.60
C LEU A 127 4.90 -4.65 1.26
N ILE A 128 5.23 -5.67 0.46
CA ILE A 128 5.69 -6.97 0.97
C ILE A 128 7.03 -6.83 1.70
N ALA A 129 7.98 -6.09 1.14
CA ALA A 129 9.27 -5.84 1.78
C ALA A 129 9.10 -5.10 3.12
N LEU A 130 8.29 -4.05 3.15
CA LEU A 130 7.95 -3.28 4.36
C LEU A 130 7.28 -4.16 5.43
N TYR A 131 6.29 -4.97 5.00
CA TYR A 131 5.62 -5.94 5.87
C TYR A 131 6.62 -6.96 6.43
N ASN A 132 7.43 -7.59 5.58
CA ASN A 132 8.38 -8.63 5.97
C ASN A 132 9.45 -8.10 6.93
N ALA A 133 9.89 -6.86 6.74
CA ALA A 133 10.83 -6.17 7.62
C ALA A 133 10.23 -5.81 8.99
N GLY A 134 8.92 -5.99 9.19
CA GLY A 134 8.24 -5.63 10.44
C GLY A 134 8.15 -4.12 10.65
N ILE A 135 8.18 -3.33 9.58
CA ILE A 135 8.02 -1.87 9.62
C ILE A 135 6.52 -1.56 9.53
N MET A 136 5.92 -1.13 10.63
CA MET A 136 4.48 -0.89 10.72
C MET A 136 4.16 0.60 10.56
N PRO A 137 3.40 1.03 9.54
CA PRO A 137 3.01 2.42 9.42
C PRO A 137 2.31 2.94 10.68
N ALA A 138 2.63 4.15 11.13
CA ALA A 138 1.95 4.77 12.27
C ALA A 138 0.59 5.31 11.81
N ILE A 139 -0.44 4.46 11.88
CA ILE A 139 -1.79 4.78 11.41
C ILE A 139 -2.66 5.24 12.59
N PRO A 140 -3.19 6.48 12.59
CA PRO A 140 -4.15 6.91 13.59
C PRO A 140 -5.51 6.19 13.45
N SER A 141 -6.19 5.96 14.57
CA SER A 141 -7.41 5.14 14.64
C SER A 141 -8.70 5.83 14.19
N GLN A 142 -8.71 7.16 14.06
CA GLN A 142 -9.90 7.95 13.71
C GLN A 142 -9.71 8.74 12.41
N GLY A 143 -10.83 9.05 11.73
CA GLY A 143 -10.87 9.94 10.56
C GLY A 143 -11.53 9.32 9.32
N SER A 144 -11.52 7.99 9.18
CA SER A 144 -12.30 7.31 8.13
C SER A 144 -13.80 7.31 8.47
N VAL A 145 -14.64 7.49 7.44
CA VAL A 145 -16.10 7.32 7.53
C VAL A 145 -16.59 6.07 6.80
N GLY A 146 -15.69 5.29 6.19
CA GLY A 146 -16.00 4.02 5.52
C GLY A 146 -16.88 4.12 4.25
N ALA A 147 -17.30 5.31 3.82
CA ALA A 147 -18.25 5.48 2.72
C ALA A 147 -17.65 5.25 1.32
N SER A 148 -16.42 5.72 1.08
CA SER A 148 -15.68 5.58 -0.18
C SER A 148 -14.41 4.72 -0.03
N GLY A 149 -14.33 3.96 1.06
CA GLY A 149 -13.13 3.27 1.52
C GLY A 149 -12.37 4.02 2.61
N ASP A 150 -11.36 3.36 3.17
CA ASP A 150 -10.60 3.85 4.31
C ASP A 150 -9.46 4.79 3.90
N LEU A 151 -9.81 5.91 3.27
CA LEU A 151 -8.84 6.81 2.63
C LEU A 151 -7.77 7.33 3.61
N ALA A 152 -8.18 7.85 4.78
CA ALA A 152 -7.25 8.43 5.74
C ALA A 152 -6.20 7.43 6.28
N PRO A 153 -6.59 6.25 6.80
CA PRO A 153 -5.61 5.29 7.29
C PRO A 153 -4.77 4.66 6.15
N LEU A 154 -5.34 4.46 4.95
CA LEU A 154 -4.59 3.94 3.81
C LEU A 154 -3.61 4.96 3.23
N ALA A 155 -3.89 6.26 3.36
CA ALA A 155 -2.95 7.32 3.03
C ALA A 155 -1.74 7.28 3.98
N HIS A 156 -1.97 7.17 5.30
CA HIS A 156 -0.90 6.98 6.29
C HIS A 156 -0.06 5.71 6.02
N MET A 157 -0.70 4.59 5.68
CA MET A 157 0.00 3.38 5.23
C MET A 157 0.89 3.65 4.00
N THR A 158 0.37 4.39 3.03
CA THR A 158 1.08 4.67 1.78
C THR A 158 2.26 5.63 2.00
N LEU A 159 2.15 6.60 2.91
CA LEU A 159 3.27 7.49 3.26
C LEU A 159 4.53 6.72 3.67
N ALA A 160 4.36 5.60 4.36
CA ALA A 160 5.48 4.76 4.79
C ALA A 160 6.32 4.25 3.61
N ILE A 161 5.71 3.74 2.53
CA ILE A 161 6.44 3.30 1.33
C ILE A 161 7.01 4.47 0.51
N LEU A 162 6.52 5.70 0.73
CA LEU A 162 7.13 6.91 0.16
C LEU A 162 8.32 7.42 0.98
N GLY A 163 8.65 6.77 2.11
CA GLY A 163 9.65 7.25 3.05
C GLY A 163 9.23 8.53 3.76
N VAL A 164 7.93 8.73 4.00
CA VAL A 164 7.39 9.92 4.65
C VAL A 164 6.66 9.54 5.93
N GLY A 165 6.89 10.33 6.99
CA GLY A 165 6.15 10.21 8.23
C GLY A 165 6.65 9.10 9.15
N PRO A 166 6.00 8.91 10.31
CA PRO A 166 6.43 7.95 11.31
C PRO A 166 6.01 6.51 10.99
N VAL A 167 6.85 5.57 11.38
CA VAL A 167 6.58 4.13 11.40
C VAL A 167 6.99 3.55 12.75
N ARG A 168 6.46 2.38 13.11
CA ARG A 168 6.91 1.58 14.25
C ARG A 168 7.79 0.44 13.80
N VAL A 169 8.94 0.31 14.46
CA VAL A 169 9.86 -0.82 14.30
C VAL A 169 10.20 -1.33 15.69
N ARG A 170 9.85 -2.59 15.98
CA ARG A 170 10.08 -3.23 17.29
C ARG A 170 9.55 -2.41 18.48
N GLY A 171 8.38 -1.78 18.29
CA GLY A 171 7.71 -0.96 19.31
C GLY A 171 8.12 0.50 19.36
N GLU A 172 9.21 0.90 18.68
CA GLU A 172 9.71 2.27 18.68
C GLU A 172 9.23 3.05 17.47
N ILE A 173 8.86 4.32 17.67
CA ILE A 173 8.49 5.24 16.59
C ILE A 173 9.77 5.82 15.98
N VAL A 174 9.95 5.62 14.68
CA VAL A 174 11.09 6.12 13.89
C VAL A 174 10.60 6.75 12.59
N ASP A 175 11.47 7.49 11.91
CA ASP A 175 11.17 8.04 10.59
C ASP A 175 11.12 6.93 9.52
N ALA A 176 10.15 7.00 8.61
CA ALA A 176 9.99 6.01 7.54
C ALA A 176 11.23 5.89 6.65
N ALA A 177 11.86 7.01 6.25
CA ALA A 177 13.03 6.95 5.37
C ALA A 177 14.22 6.26 6.07
N GLU A 178 14.40 6.50 7.36
CA GLU A 178 15.41 5.79 8.15
C GLU A 178 15.13 4.29 8.27
N ALA A 179 13.88 3.92 8.58
CA ALA A 179 13.49 2.52 8.69
C ALA A 179 13.63 1.75 7.36
N LEU A 180 13.19 2.36 6.25
CA LEU A 180 13.31 1.78 4.92
C LEU A 180 14.78 1.59 4.53
N ARG A 181 15.62 2.62 4.74
CA ARG A 181 17.06 2.54 4.48
C ARG A 181 17.72 1.43 5.32
N ALA A 182 17.37 1.31 6.59
CA ALA A 182 17.91 0.28 7.48
C ALA A 182 17.51 -1.15 7.04
N ALA A 183 16.36 -1.29 6.37
CA ALA A 183 15.88 -2.56 5.81
C ALA A 183 16.32 -2.81 4.36
N GLY A 184 17.07 -1.89 3.73
CA GLY A 184 17.47 -2.00 2.32
C GLY A 184 16.30 -1.86 1.34
N ILE A 185 15.26 -1.11 1.72
CA ILE A 185 14.07 -0.87 0.91
C ILE A 185 14.16 0.55 0.33
N GLU A 186 14.07 0.67 -0.99
CA GLU A 186 14.05 1.97 -1.65
C GLU A 186 12.62 2.58 -1.59
N PRO A 187 12.47 3.87 -1.22
CA PRO A 187 11.18 4.55 -1.27
C PRO A 187 10.61 4.61 -2.70
N VAL A 188 9.30 4.46 -2.85
CA VAL A 188 8.65 4.51 -4.17
C VAL A 188 8.28 5.93 -4.58
N THR A 189 8.46 6.23 -5.87
CA THR A 189 7.80 7.37 -6.51
C THR A 189 6.52 6.88 -7.17
N LEU A 190 5.37 7.48 -6.83
CA LEU A 190 4.07 7.09 -7.39
C LEU A 190 3.91 7.56 -8.85
N ALA A 191 3.05 6.87 -9.57
CA ALA A 191 2.62 7.16 -10.93
C ALA A 191 1.10 6.95 -11.03
N ALA A 192 0.52 7.21 -12.21
CA ALA A 192 -0.88 6.94 -12.50
C ALA A 192 -1.29 5.49 -12.21
#